data_AF-A0A101AAH0-F1
#
_entry.id   AF-A0A101AAH0-F1
#
_cell.length_a   1.000
_cell.length_b   1.000
_cell.length_c   1.000
_cell.angle_alpha   90.00
_cell.angle_beta   90.00
_cell.angle_gamma   90.00
#
_symmetry.space_group_name_H-M   'P 1'
#
loop_
_entity.id
_entity.type
_entity.pdbx_description
1 polymer ?
#
loop_
_entity_poly.entity_id
_entity_poly.type
_entity_poly.pdbx_seq_one_letter_code
_entity_poly.pdbx_strand_id
1 'polypeptide(L)'
;MRRIVGLFISATAIAVAFAAPAGADQAEFVRKLQETYVFLSADQLIAAGNKVCANASRGVPAAESMLMVREDLGVSVTAAADIVSIAINELGC
;
A
#
# COMPACT_ATOMS: atom_id res chain seq x y z
N MET A 1 52.50 -3.29 36.53
CA MET A 1 51.27 -2.51 36.74
C MET A 1 50.94 -1.73 35.47
N ARG A 2 49.83 -2.03 34.80
CA ARG A 2 49.18 -1.12 33.84
C ARG A 2 47.73 -1.57 33.67
N ARG A 3 46.80 -0.88 34.32
CA ARG A 3 45.35 -1.06 34.14
C ARG A 3 44.94 -0.28 32.88
N ILE A 4 44.34 -0.94 31.89
CA ILE A 4 43.64 -0.30 30.77
C ILE A 4 42.42 -1.18 30.50
N VAL A 5 41.31 -0.89 31.17
CA VAL A 5 40.12 -0.22 30.60
C VAL A 5 39.44 -1.11 29.57
N GLY A 6 38.34 -1.73 30.00
CA GLY A 6 37.47 -2.54 29.15
C GLY A 6 36.80 -1.68 28.09
N LEU A 7 36.74 -2.21 26.87
CA LEU A 7 35.97 -1.65 25.78
C LEU A 7 34.85 -2.63 25.46
N PHE A 8 33.70 -2.43 26.08
CA PHE A 8 32.44 -3.01 25.61
C PHE A 8 32.11 -2.34 24.26
N ILE A 9 32.36 -3.06 23.16
CA ILE A 9 31.89 -2.63 21.84
C ILE A 9 30.43 -3.06 21.75
N SER A 10 29.54 -2.16 22.15
CA SER A 10 28.10 -2.32 22.01
C SER A 10 27.75 -2.35 20.52
N ALA A 11 27.33 -3.51 20.02
CA ALA A 11 26.78 -3.66 18.68
C ALA A 11 25.42 -2.94 18.60
N THR A 12 25.40 -1.72 18.07
CA THR A 12 24.15 -1.06 17.69
C THR A 12 23.70 -1.59 16.34
N ALA A 13 22.88 -2.64 16.36
CA ALA A 13 22.06 -3.01 15.22
C ALA A 13 21.11 -1.84 14.92
N ILE A 14 21.38 -1.10 13.85
CA ILE A 14 20.47 -0.08 13.35
C ILE A 14 19.28 -0.83 12.73
N ALA A 15 18.28 -1.11 13.56
CA ALA A 15 16.98 -1.55 13.07
C ALA A 15 16.38 -0.37 12.32
N VAL A 16 16.47 -0.39 11.00
CA VAL A 16 15.68 0.50 10.16
C VAL A 16 14.24 0.09 10.40
N ALA A 17 13.55 0.83 11.26
CA ALA A 17 12.12 0.72 11.40
C ALA A 17 11.52 1.18 10.07
N PHE A 18 11.39 0.24 9.13
CA PHE A 18 10.38 0.37 8.10
C PHE A 18 9.08 0.47 8.88
N ALA A 19 8.60 1.70 9.07
CA ALA A 19 7.20 1.90 9.35
C ALA A 19 6.50 1.24 8.15
N ALA A 20 6.07 -0.02 8.32
CA ALA A 20 5.04 -0.57 7.49
C ALA A 20 3.95 0.51 7.47
N PRO A 21 3.46 0.94 6.30
CA PRO A 21 2.42 1.94 6.23
C PRO A 21 1.37 1.53 7.26
N ALA A 22 1.10 2.43 8.22
CA ALA A 22 0.25 2.17 9.38
C ALA A 22 -0.95 1.37 8.90
N GLY A 23 -1.06 0.11 9.35
CA GLY A 23 -1.82 -0.96 8.72
C GLY A 23 -3.15 -0.50 8.12
N ALA A 24 -3.05 -0.03 6.88
CA ALA A 24 -4.05 -0.10 5.85
C ALA A 24 -4.86 -1.37 6.05
N ASP A 25 -6.17 -1.27 6.28
CA ASP A 25 -6.98 -2.47 6.42
C ASP A 25 -7.18 -3.06 5.02
N GLN A 26 -6.15 -3.77 4.55
CA GLN A 26 -6.14 -4.47 3.27
C GLN A 26 -7.29 -5.48 3.21
N ALA A 27 -7.64 -6.10 4.34
CA ALA A 27 -8.75 -7.02 4.41
C ALA A 27 -10.09 -6.28 4.22
N GLU A 28 -10.25 -5.08 4.78
CA GLU A 28 -11.40 -4.21 4.56
C GLU A 28 -11.46 -3.66 3.12
N PHE A 29 -10.33 -3.24 2.56
CA PHE A 29 -10.21 -2.83 1.16
C PHE A 29 -10.71 -3.94 0.22
N VAL A 30 -10.21 -5.17 0.40
CA VAL A 30 -10.65 -6.33 -0.39
C VAL A 30 -12.12 -6.64 -0.12
N ARG A 31 -12.55 -6.66 1.13
CA ARG A 31 -13.95 -6.95 1.53
C ARG A 31 -14.93 -5.99 0.85
N LYS A 32 -14.72 -4.68 0.98
CA LYS A 32 -15.58 -3.63 0.39
C LYS A 32 -15.69 -3.78 -1.13
N LEU A 33 -14.57 -4.07 -1.80
CA LEU A 33 -14.56 -4.21 -3.26
C LEU A 33 -15.15 -5.54 -3.72
N GLN A 34 -14.97 -6.63 -2.98
CA GLN A 34 -15.54 -7.92 -3.33
C GLN A 34 -17.05 -8.02 -3.07
N GLU A 35 -17.60 -7.20 -2.18
CA GLU A 35 -19.07 -7.08 -2.01
C GLU A 35 -19.76 -6.62 -3.30
N THR A 36 -19.08 -5.79 -4.10
CA THR A 36 -19.64 -5.20 -5.33
C THR A 36 -19.06 -5.81 -6.62
N TYR A 37 -17.76 -6.09 -6.62
CA TYR A 37 -16.98 -6.52 -7.78
C TYR A 37 -16.48 -7.97 -7.61
N VAL A 38 -17.40 -8.90 -7.36
CA VAL A 38 -17.13 -10.33 -7.07
C VAL A 38 -16.29 -11.07 -8.12
N PHE A 39 -16.21 -10.52 -9.34
CA PHE A 39 -15.41 -11.08 -10.44
C PHE A 39 -13.92 -10.73 -10.33
N LEU A 40 -13.53 -9.81 -9.43
CA LEU A 40 -12.14 -9.46 -9.15
C LEU A 40 -11.61 -10.32 -8.00
N SER A 41 -10.45 -10.93 -8.23
CA SER A 41 -9.73 -11.65 -7.17
C SER A 41 -9.11 -10.69 -6.17
N ALA A 42 -8.92 -11.16 -4.94
CA ALA A 42 -8.24 -10.40 -3.90
C ALA A 42 -6.84 -9.92 -4.35
N ASP A 43 -6.09 -10.77 -5.06
CA ASP A 43 -4.76 -10.43 -5.57
C ASP A 43 -4.80 -9.30 -6.61
N GLN A 44 -5.78 -9.30 -7.51
CA GLN A 44 -5.99 -8.21 -8.47
C GLN A 44 -6.30 -6.88 -7.77
N LEU A 45 -7.16 -6.93 -6.75
CA LEU A 45 -7.52 -5.76 -5.96
C LEU A 45 -6.29 -5.23 -5.22
N ILE A 46 -5.56 -6.09 -4.50
CA ILE A 46 -4.37 -5.70 -3.73
C ILE A 46 -3.30 -5.13 -4.66
N ALA A 47 -3.05 -5.75 -5.81
CA ALA A 47 -2.09 -5.25 -6.79
C ALA A 47 -2.49 -3.86 -7.32
N ALA A 48 -3.77 -3.64 -7.62
CA ALA A 48 -4.28 -2.35 -8.06
C ALA A 48 -4.18 -1.29 -6.95
N GLY A 49 -4.60 -1.60 -5.72
CA GLY A 49 -4.51 -0.70 -4.57
C GLY A 49 -3.06 -0.28 -4.28
N ASN A 50 -2.12 -1.23 -4.33
CA ASN A 50 -0.69 -0.93 -4.16
C ASN A 50 -0.15 0.01 -5.25
N LYS A 51 -0.57 -0.18 -6.51
CA LYS A 51 -0.20 0.74 -7.61
C LYS A 51 -0.80 2.13 -7.39
N VAL A 52 -2.06 2.21 -6.94
CA VAL A 52 -2.71 3.49 -6.60
C VAL A 52 -1.91 4.22 -5.52
N CYS A 53 -1.52 3.53 -4.44
CA CYS A 53 -0.72 4.15 -3.39
C CYS A 53 0.68 4.56 -3.85
N ALA A 54 1.32 3.75 -4.70
CA ALA A 54 2.59 4.13 -5.31
C ALA A 54 2.45 5.42 -6.13
N ASN A 55 1.37 5.56 -6.90
CA ASN A 55 1.06 6.76 -7.66
C ASN A 55 0.76 7.97 -6.77
N ALA A 56 -0.07 7.80 -5.73
CA ALA A 56 -0.38 8.84 -4.76
C ALA A 56 0.90 9.40 -4.10
N SER A 57 1.82 8.53 -3.69
CA SER A 57 3.11 8.92 -3.10
C SER A 57 4.01 9.72 -4.06
N ARG A 58 3.79 9.59 -5.37
CA ARG A 58 4.51 10.31 -6.43
C ARG A 58 3.79 11.59 -6.88
N GLY A 59 2.65 11.92 -6.28
CA GLY A 59 1.83 13.06 -6.68
C GLY A 59 1.08 12.86 -8.00
N VAL A 60 0.92 11.60 -8.44
CA VAL A 60 0.13 11.28 -9.64
C VAL A 60 -1.36 11.55 -9.35
N PRO A 61 -2.08 12.30 -10.20
CA PRO A 61 -3.49 12.59 -9.98
C PRO A 61 -4.36 11.33 -9.93
N ALA A 62 -5.38 11.34 -9.07
CA ALA A 62 -6.33 10.23 -8.93
C ALA A 62 -7.02 9.86 -10.26
N ALA A 63 -7.26 10.84 -11.13
CA ALA A 63 -7.82 10.60 -12.46
C ALA A 63 -6.91 9.72 -13.32
N GLU A 64 -5.59 9.92 -13.27
CA GLU A 64 -4.62 9.11 -14.02
C GLU A 64 -4.52 7.69 -13.43
N SER A 65 -4.50 7.57 -12.10
CA SER A 65 -4.58 6.26 -11.43
C SER A 65 -5.87 5.50 -11.76
N MET A 66 -6.99 6.20 -11.94
CA MET A 66 -8.25 5.58 -12.38
C MET A 66 -8.15 5.03 -13.80
N LEU A 67 -7.54 5.77 -14.74
CA LEU A 67 -7.31 5.27 -16.10
C LEU A 67 -6.46 3.99 -16.07
N MET A 68 -5.37 4.00 -15.29
CA MET A 68 -4.50 2.84 -15.08
C MET A 68 -5.28 1.63 -14.53
N VAL A 69 -6.05 1.79 -13.44
CA VAL A 69 -6.82 0.69 -12.86
C VAL A 69 -7.85 0.13 -13.84
N ARG A 70 -8.53 1.00 -14.58
CA ARG A 70 -9.51 0.60 -15.59
C ARG A 70 -8.85 -0.25 -16.68
N GLU A 71 -7.69 0.16 -17.16
CA GLU A 71 -6.93 -0.53 -18.21
C GLU A 71 -6.33 -1.84 -17.71
N ASP A 72 -5.74 -1.85 -16.52
CA ASP A 72 -5.11 -3.03 -15.92
C ASP A 72 -6.12 -4.15 -15.61
N LEU A 73 -7.33 -3.78 -15.18
CA LEU A 73 -8.35 -4.75 -14.75
C LEU A 73 -9.48 -4.97 -15.77
N GLY A 74 -9.54 -4.16 -16.84
CA GLY A 74 -10.61 -4.24 -17.83
C GLY A 74 -12.00 -3.93 -17.25
N VAL A 75 -12.07 -3.03 -16.27
CA VAL A 75 -13.31 -2.72 -15.51
C VAL A 75 -13.99 -1.45 -16.02
N SER A 76 -15.19 -1.15 -15.50
CA SER A 76 -15.87 0.11 -15.80
C SER A 76 -15.16 1.31 -15.15
N VAL A 77 -15.44 2.52 -15.64
CA VAL A 77 -14.95 3.77 -15.02
C VAL A 77 -15.40 3.87 -13.56
N THR A 78 -16.65 3.49 -13.26
CA THR A 78 -17.19 3.47 -11.89
C THR A 78 -16.39 2.53 -10.99
N ALA A 79 -16.12 1.31 -11.44
CA ALA A 79 -15.34 0.35 -10.67
C ALA A 79 -13.91 0.83 -10.41
N ALA A 80 -13.27 1.43 -11.42
CA ALA A 80 -11.94 2.01 -11.26
C ALA A 80 -11.94 3.18 -10.27
N ALA A 81 -12.97 4.04 -10.29
CA ALA A 81 -13.11 5.15 -9.34
C ALA A 81 -13.29 4.65 -7.90
N ASP A 82 -14.10 3.61 -7.70
CA ASP A 82 -14.29 2.99 -6.39
C ASP A 82 -13.00 2.36 -5.87
N ILE A 83 -12.28 1.61 -6.72
CA ILE A 83 -10.99 1.01 -6.35
C ILE A 83 -9.99 2.09 -5.91
N VAL A 84 -9.87 3.19 -6.66
CA VAL A 84 -8.96 4.29 -6.31
C VAL A 84 -9.38 4.96 -5.00
N SER A 85 -10.67 5.26 -4.83
CA SER A 85 -11.20 5.93 -3.63
C SER A 85 -11.02 5.06 -2.38
N ILE A 86 -11.39 3.78 -2.46
CA ILE A 86 -11.26 2.83 -1.34
C ILE A 86 -9.78 2.54 -1.08
N ALA A 87 -8.91 2.48 -2.10
CA ALA A 87 -7.47 2.36 -1.88
C ALA A 87 -6.91 3.52 -1.06
N ILE A 88 -7.26 4.76 -1.39
CA ILE A 88 -6.85 5.96 -0.64
C ILE A 88 -7.33 5.88 0.82
N ASN A 89 -8.62 5.62 1.02
CA ASN A 89 -9.22 5.61 2.35
C ASN A 89 -8.75 4.45 3.23
N GLU A 90 -8.79 3.22 2.71
CA GLU A 90 -8.52 2.01 3.49
C GLU A 90 -7.03 1.69 3.55
N LEU A 91 -6.26 2.06 2.51
CA LEU A 91 -4.82 1.83 2.48
C LEU A 91 -3.98 3.01 3.00
N GLY A 92 -4.62 4.14 3.31
CA GLY A 92 -3.95 5.28 3.95
C GLY A 92 -2.93 5.96 3.06
N CYS A 93 -3.20 5.96 1.75
CA CYS A 93 -2.51 6.73 0.74
C CYS A 93 -3.48 7.75 0.13
#